data_AF-A0A4Y3QZD8-F1
#
_entry.id   AF-A0A4Y3QZD8-F1
#
_cell.length_a   1.000
_cell.length_b   1.000
_cell.length_c   1.000
_cell.angle_alpha   90.00
_cell.angle_beta   90.00
_cell.angle_gamma   90.00
#
_symmetry.space_group_name_H-M   'P 1'
#
loop_
_entity.id
_entity.type
_entity.pdbx_description
1 polymer ?
#
loop_
_entity_poly.entity_id
_entity_poly.type
_entity_poly.pdbx_seq_one_letter_code
_entity_poly.pdbx_strand_id
1 'polypeptide(L)'
;MPWWLQRASRGGTILAPGDPAQSIQPIDVRNVAEFALDHAATRLPGTFNVVAPIGHDTMSGLLSACVEVTGRRGHLTWAPDDLLTAHQVKQWTELPLWRTHAGTGISPAKEAAILARVGALTAQLSRAESVSAPSL
;
A
#
# COMPACT_ATOMS: atom_id res chain seq x y z
N MET A 1 9.62 -5.07 1.25
CA MET A 1 8.63 -3.97 1.44
C MET A 1 9.22 -2.79 2.23
N PRO A 2 10.32 -2.16 1.77
CA PRO A 2 10.96 -1.10 2.55
C PRO A 2 10.18 0.22 2.57
N TRP A 3 9.41 0.53 1.51
CA TRP A 3 8.81 1.85 1.34
C TRP A 3 7.78 2.21 2.43
N TRP A 4 6.81 1.33 2.72
CA TRP A 4 5.79 1.59 3.77
C TRP A 4 6.40 1.69 5.16
N LEU A 5 7.39 0.84 5.48
CA LEU A 5 8.14 0.92 6.74
C LEU A 5 8.93 2.22 6.85
N GLN A 6 9.64 2.62 5.79
CA GLN A 6 10.34 3.91 5.77
C GLN A 6 9.36 5.07 5.90
N ARG A 7 8.24 5.03 5.19
CA ARG A 7 7.21 6.06 5.27
C ARG A 7 6.61 6.17 6.66
N ALA A 8 6.30 5.04 7.30
CA ALA A 8 5.78 4.99 8.66
C ALA A 8 6.82 5.47 9.70
N SER A 9 8.09 5.11 9.50
CA SER A 9 9.19 5.54 10.38
C SER A 9 9.43 7.06 10.40
N ARG A 10 9.01 7.79 9.37
CA ARG A 10 9.04 9.25 9.35
C ARG A 10 7.95 9.89 10.21
N GLY A 11 6.92 9.12 10.58
CA GLY A 11 5.78 9.59 11.37
C GLY A 11 4.84 10.56 10.64
N GLY A 12 4.01 11.23 11.43
CA GLY A 12 2.99 12.17 10.96
C GLY A 12 1.82 11.51 10.23
N THR A 13 1.07 12.30 9.46
CA THR A 13 -0.04 11.79 8.63
C THR A 13 0.48 10.95 7.50
N ILE A 14 -0.01 9.73 7.32
CA ILE A 14 0.37 8.80 6.25
C ILE A 14 -0.85 8.55 5.37
N LEU A 15 -0.76 8.97 4.09
CA LEU A 15 -1.80 8.68 3.11
C LEU A 15 -1.88 7.18 2.83
N ALA A 16 -3.00 6.56 3.19
CA ALA A 16 -3.33 5.17 2.93
C ALA A 16 -4.30 5.09 1.73
N PRO A 17 -4.07 4.20 0.76
CA PRO A 17 -4.87 4.21 -0.46
C PRO A 17 -6.06 3.24 -0.44
N GLY A 18 -7.13 3.65 -1.11
CA GLY A 18 -8.27 2.79 -1.44
C GLY A 18 -9.10 2.38 -0.23
N ASP A 19 -9.73 1.20 -0.34
CA ASP A 19 -10.56 0.62 0.72
C ASP A 19 -9.68 -0.04 1.81
N PRO A 20 -9.78 0.36 3.10
CA PRO A 20 -9.08 -0.28 4.20
C PRO A 20 -9.27 -1.80 4.28
N ALA A 21 -10.47 -2.28 3.92
CA ALA A 21 -10.84 -3.69 3.96
C ALA A 21 -10.41 -4.47 2.70
N GLN A 22 -9.79 -3.79 1.72
CA GLN A 22 -9.33 -4.44 0.50
C GLN A 22 -8.38 -5.60 0.85
N SER A 23 -8.76 -6.81 0.44
CA SER A 23 -7.95 -7.99 0.68
C SER A 23 -6.67 -7.93 -0.13
N ILE A 24 -5.57 -8.32 0.51
CA ILE A 24 -4.25 -8.48 -0.08
C ILE A 24 -3.75 -9.90 0.16
N GLN A 25 -2.81 -10.35 -0.67
CA GLN A 25 -2.23 -11.69 -0.56
C GLN A 25 -0.70 -11.63 -0.47
N PRO A 26 -0.14 -10.95 0.56
CA PRO A 26 1.30 -10.90 0.76
C PRO A 26 1.84 -12.32 1.02
N ILE A 27 3.01 -12.64 0.48
CA ILE A 27 3.68 -13.92 0.71
C ILE A 27 5.08 -13.69 1.25
N ASP A 28 5.49 -14.49 2.24
CA ASP A 28 6.87 -14.50 2.71
C ASP A 28 7.77 -15.14 1.65
N VAL A 29 8.92 -14.51 1.38
CA VAL A 29 9.91 -15.02 0.42
C VAL A 29 10.43 -16.42 0.80
N ARG A 30 10.43 -16.77 2.09
CA ARG A 30 10.80 -18.10 2.57
C ARG A 30 9.82 -19.16 2.13
N ASN A 31 8.52 -18.87 2.20
CA ASN A 31 7.47 -19.78 1.72
C ASN A 31 7.56 -19.97 0.19
N VAL A 32 7.92 -18.90 -0.55
CA VAL A 32 8.17 -19.00 -1.99
C VAL A 32 9.40 -19.86 -2.28
N ALA A 33 10.46 -19.73 -1.48
CA ALA A 33 11.67 -20.53 -1.63
C ALA A 33 11.42 -22.03 -1.32
N GLU A 34 10.69 -22.33 -0.24
CA GLU A 34 10.27 -23.69 0.12
C GLU A 34 9.45 -24.31 -1.02
N PHE A 35 8.43 -23.61 -1.52
CA PHE A 35 7.63 -24.06 -2.65
C PHE A 35 8.49 -24.38 -3.89
N ALA A 36 9.45 -23.50 -4.23
CA ALA A 36 10.31 -23.70 -5.38
C ALA A 36 11.24 -24.92 -5.24
N LEU A 37 11.79 -25.14 -4.04
CA LEU A 37 12.66 -26.29 -3.74
C LEU A 37 11.89 -27.61 -3.79
N ASP A 38 10.68 -27.65 -3.23
CA ASP A 38 9.82 -28.85 -3.24
C ASP A 38 9.41 -29.24 -4.66
N HIS A 39 9.02 -28.27 -5.49
CA HIS A 39 8.65 -28.51 -6.88
C HIS A 39 9.85 -28.94 -7.73
N ALA A 40 11.04 -28.39 -7.48
CA ALA A 40 12.26 -28.81 -8.15
C ALA A 40 12.63 -30.27 -7.80
N ALA A 41 12.49 -30.66 -6.54
CA ALA A 41 12.78 -32.02 -6.08
C ALA A 41 11.79 -33.06 -6.64
N THR A 42 10.51 -32.72 -6.68
CA THR A 42 9.44 -33.61 -7.17
C THR A 42 9.28 -33.61 -8.69
N ARG A 43 10.00 -32.73 -9.41
CA ARG A 43 9.92 -32.54 -10.86
C ARG A 43 8.48 -32.28 -11.34
N LEU A 44 7.68 -31.59 -10.54
CA LEU A 44 6.30 -31.26 -10.88
C LEU A 44 6.27 -30.05 -11.83
N PRO A 45 5.90 -30.22 -13.12
CA PRO A 45 5.88 -29.10 -14.07
C PRO A 45 4.64 -28.23 -13.87
N GLY A 46 4.75 -26.94 -14.22
CA GLY A 46 3.61 -26.03 -14.28
C GLY A 46 3.97 -24.58 -14.00
N THR A 47 2.98 -23.70 -14.17
CA THR A 47 3.05 -22.29 -13.79
C THR A 47 2.13 -22.06 -12.60
N PHE A 48 2.67 -21.49 -11.53
CA PHE A 48 1.95 -21.32 -10.27
C PHE A 48 2.04 -19.87 -9.79
N ASN A 49 0.92 -19.36 -9.27
CA ASN A 49 0.93 -18.13 -8.47
C ASN A 49 1.02 -18.53 -6.99
N VAL A 50 2.15 -18.23 -6.35
CA VAL A 50 2.37 -18.51 -4.93
C VAL A 50 2.00 -17.27 -4.13
N VAL A 51 0.86 -17.31 -3.47
CA VAL A 51 0.28 -16.18 -2.75
C VAL A 51 -0.37 -16.67 -1.45
N ALA A 52 -0.56 -15.77 -0.48
CA ALA A 52 -1.36 -16.11 0.69
C ALA A 52 -2.83 -16.38 0.32
N PRO A 53 -3.59 -17.13 1.14
CA PRO A 53 -5.02 -17.33 0.94
C PRO A 53 -5.80 -16.01 0.79
N ILE A 54 -6.89 -16.03 0.04
CA ILE A 54 -7.80 -14.88 -0.06
C ILE A 54 -8.34 -14.56 1.34
N GLY A 55 -8.37 -13.28 1.71
CA GLY A 55 -8.82 -12.85 3.03
C GLY A 55 -7.81 -13.05 4.15
N HIS A 56 -6.58 -13.52 3.86
CA HIS A 56 -5.53 -13.67 4.87
C HIS A 56 -5.14 -12.32 5.52
N ASP A 57 -5.10 -11.25 4.75
CA ASP A 57 -4.79 -9.91 5.24
C ASP A 57 -5.51 -8.83 4.42
N THR A 58 -5.46 -7.59 4.92
CA THR A 58 -6.05 -6.39 4.33
C THR A 58 -5.02 -5.28 4.17
N MET A 59 -5.29 -4.30 3.31
CA MET A 59 -4.45 -3.10 3.22
C MET A 59 -4.29 -2.42 4.59
N SER A 60 -5.37 -2.34 5.37
CA SER A 60 -5.32 -1.78 6.72
C SER A 60 -4.43 -2.58 7.67
N GLY A 61 -4.50 -3.91 7.61
CA GLY A 61 -3.64 -4.80 8.41
C GLY A 61 -2.17 -4.56 8.14
N LEU A 62 -1.76 -4.55 6.87
CA LEU A 62 -0.39 -4.28 6.46
C LEU A 62 0.11 -2.90 6.93
N LEU A 63 -0.65 -1.84 6.70
CA LEU A 63 -0.23 -0.48 7.04
C LEU A 63 -0.20 -0.24 8.55
N SER A 64 -1.17 -0.81 9.28
CA SER A 64 -1.21 -0.76 10.74
C SER A 64 -0.01 -1.47 11.35
N ALA A 65 0.35 -2.66 10.83
CA ALA A 65 1.56 -3.37 11.24
C ALA A 65 2.82 -2.52 10.99
N CYS A 66 2.92 -1.84 9.85
CA CYS A 66 4.04 -0.93 9.57
C CYS A 66 4.12 0.22 10.59
N VAL A 67 2.99 0.84 10.93
CA VAL A 67 2.93 1.90 11.94
C VAL A 67 3.33 1.36 13.32
N GLU A 68 2.85 0.18 13.69
CA GLU A 68 3.14 -0.45 14.97
C GLU A 68 4.64 -0.74 15.13
N VAL A 69 5.25 -1.48 14.20
CA VAL A 69 6.67 -1.89 14.29
C VAL A 69 7.64 -0.71 14.16
N THR A 70 7.20 0.42 13.61
CA THR A 70 8.02 1.64 13.51
C THR A 70 7.83 2.62 14.69
N GLY A 71 7.14 2.18 15.74
CA GLY A 71 7.00 2.90 17.00
C GLY A 71 5.77 3.81 17.08
N ARG A 72 4.74 3.56 16.26
CA ARG A 72 3.44 4.27 16.29
C ARG A 72 3.55 5.79 16.11
N ARG A 73 4.55 6.23 15.33
CA ARG A 73 4.85 7.65 15.10
C ARG A 73 3.97 8.32 14.04
N GLY A 74 3.16 7.55 13.32
CA GLY A 74 2.27 8.05 12.28
C GLY A 74 0.82 7.60 12.44
N HIS A 75 -0.09 8.28 11.76
CA HIS A 75 -1.51 7.95 11.70
C HIS A 75 -1.95 7.84 10.25
N LEU A 76 -2.77 6.83 9.95
CA LEU A 76 -3.25 6.57 8.60
C LEU A 76 -4.44 7.48 8.27
N THR A 77 -4.39 8.14 7.12
CA THR A 77 -5.52 8.87 6.53
C THR A 77 -5.85 8.24 5.18
N TRP A 78 -7.05 7.70 5.06
CA TRP A 78 -7.46 6.93 3.89
C TRP A 78 -7.99 7.82 2.77
N ALA A 79 -7.51 7.58 1.56
CA ALA A 79 -7.91 8.28 0.36
C ALA A 79 -8.61 7.32 -0.62
N PRO A 80 -9.87 7.60 -0.97
CA PRO A 80 -10.61 6.82 -1.97
C PRO A 80 -9.91 6.76 -3.34
N ASP A 81 -10.15 5.68 -4.09
CA ASP A 81 -9.54 5.41 -5.39
C ASP A 81 -9.79 6.50 -6.44
N ASP A 82 -11.01 7.04 -6.47
CA ASP A 82 -11.43 8.11 -7.37
C ASP A 82 -10.68 9.41 -7.07
N LEU A 83 -10.49 9.73 -5.79
CA LEU A 83 -9.72 10.88 -5.35
C LEU A 83 -8.24 10.74 -5.72
N LEU A 84 -7.63 9.57 -5.49
CA LEU A 84 -6.25 9.31 -5.90
C LEU A 84 -6.06 9.40 -7.42
N THR A 85 -7.04 8.88 -8.18
CA THR A 85 -7.04 8.92 -9.64
C THR A 85 -7.21 10.37 -10.15
N ALA A 86 -8.11 11.15 -9.57
CA ALA A 86 -8.31 12.57 -9.91
C ALA A 86 -7.04 13.41 -9.69
N HIS A 87 -6.27 13.08 -8.65
CA HIS A 87 -4.97 13.67 -8.37
C HIS A 87 -3.81 13.06 -9.18
N GLN A 88 -4.11 12.20 -10.16
CA GLN A 88 -3.15 11.54 -11.04
C GLN A 88 -2.08 10.72 -10.28
N VAL A 89 -2.43 10.17 -9.12
CA VAL A 89 -1.53 9.27 -8.41
C VAL A 89 -1.32 8.02 -9.27
N LYS A 90 -0.06 7.67 -9.52
CA LYS A 90 0.27 6.54 -10.38
C LYS A 90 0.17 5.23 -9.62
N GLN A 91 -0.69 4.34 -10.13
CA GLN A 91 -0.86 2.99 -9.60
C GLN A 91 0.47 2.24 -9.58
N TRP A 92 0.63 1.33 -8.60
CA TRP A 92 1.81 0.50 -8.31
C TRP A 92 3.11 1.23 -7.95
N THR A 93 3.37 2.39 -8.54
CA THR A 93 4.65 3.09 -8.45
C THR A 93 4.68 4.10 -7.32
N GLU A 94 3.59 4.86 -7.12
CA GLU A 94 3.55 5.92 -6.11
C GLU A 94 3.07 5.44 -4.74
N LEU A 95 2.15 4.47 -4.74
CA LEU A 95 1.62 3.83 -3.53
C LEU A 95 1.73 2.31 -3.72
N PRO A 96 2.71 1.64 -3.06
CA PRO A 96 2.92 0.22 -3.27
C PRO A 96 1.68 -0.61 -2.94
N LEU A 97 1.40 -1.62 -3.77
CA LEU A 97 0.24 -2.52 -3.71
C LEU A 97 -1.12 -1.87 -4.03
N TRP A 98 -1.17 -0.56 -4.28
CA TRP A 98 -2.39 0.09 -4.71
C TRP A 98 -2.55 0.11 -6.24
N ARG A 99 -3.75 -0.23 -6.68
CA ARG A 99 -4.24 -0.16 -8.05
C ARG A 99 -5.75 -0.05 -8.05
N THR A 100 -6.30 0.59 -9.06
CA THR A 100 -7.76 0.58 -9.27
C THR A 100 -8.11 -0.54 -10.26
N HIS A 101 -9.35 -1.03 -10.21
CA HIS A 101 -9.81 -2.15 -11.02
C HIS A 101 -10.12 -1.77 -12.49
N ALA A 102 -9.95 -0.51 -12.90
CA ALA A 102 -10.22 -0.05 -14.26
C ALA A 102 -8.92 0.23 -15.04
N GLY A 103 -8.62 -0.61 -16.03
CA GLY A 103 -7.76 -0.26 -17.18
C GLY A 103 -6.24 -0.39 -16.97
N THR A 104 -5.69 -1.49 -17.48
CA THR A 104 -4.26 -1.84 -17.54
C THR A 104 -3.39 -0.73 -18.15
N GLY A 105 -2.44 -0.19 -17.38
CA GLY A 105 -1.38 0.67 -17.91
C GLY A 105 -0.26 0.94 -16.90
N ILE A 106 0.91 0.31 -17.08
CA ILE A 106 2.12 0.61 -16.32
C ILE A 106 2.89 1.70 -17.08
N SER A 107 3.18 2.84 -16.44
CA SER A 107 4.23 3.77 -16.88
C SER A 107 5.25 3.95 -15.75
N PRO A 108 6.56 3.90 -16.02
CA PRO A 108 7.55 4.19 -14.99
C PRO A 108 7.49 5.67 -14.59
N ALA A 109 7.68 5.95 -13.29
CA ALA A 109 7.70 7.29 -12.73
C ALA A 109 8.98 7.52 -11.92
N LYS A 110 9.53 8.73 -11.97
CA LYS A 110 10.71 9.14 -11.20
C LYS A 110 10.32 9.47 -9.75
N GLU A 111 11.12 8.98 -8.81
CA GLU A 111 10.91 9.01 -7.35
C GLU A 111 10.57 10.38 -6.74
N ALA A 112 11.08 11.48 -7.29
CA ALA A 112 10.80 12.84 -6.78
C ALA A 112 9.35 13.30 -7.01
N ALA A 113 8.70 12.87 -8.10
CA ALA A 113 7.31 13.23 -8.39
C ALA A 113 6.33 12.56 -7.41
N ILE A 114 6.69 11.35 -6.96
CA ILE A 114 5.91 10.51 -6.04
C ILE A 114 5.65 11.25 -4.72
N LEU A 115 6.72 11.75 -4.10
CA LEU A 115 6.66 12.41 -2.81
C LEU A 115 5.90 13.74 -2.89
N ALA A 116 6.03 14.48 -4.00
CA ALA A 116 5.35 15.76 -4.18
C ALA A 116 3.83 15.58 -4.26
N ARG A 117 3.34 14.61 -5.04
CA ARG A 117 1.90 14.41 -5.27
C ARG A 117 1.21 13.80 -4.06
N VAL A 118 1.81 12.75 -3.48
CA VAL A 118 1.32 12.13 -2.24
C VAL A 118 1.39 13.12 -1.07
N GLY A 119 2.46 13.92 -0.98
CA GLY A 119 2.61 14.94 0.06
C GLY A 119 1.57 16.06 -0.03
N ALA A 120 1.30 16.58 -1.24
CA ALA A 120 0.30 17.61 -1.44
C ALA A 120 -1.10 17.12 -1.05
N LEU A 121 -1.47 15.90 -1.44
CA LEU A 121 -2.76 15.31 -1.09
C LEU A 121 -2.88 15.05 0.43
N THR A 122 -1.82 14.56 1.06
CA THR A 122 -1.77 14.40 2.53
C THR A 122 -2.08 15.74 3.22
N ALA A 123 -1.45 16.83 2.78
CA ALA A 123 -1.67 18.16 3.36
C ALA A 123 -3.08 18.70 3.13
N GLN A 124 -3.71 18.38 2.00
CA GLN A 124 -5.09 18.78 1.70
C GLN A 124 -6.09 18.06 2.61
N LEU A 125 -5.93 16.75 2.81
CA LEU A 125 -6.80 15.96 3.68
C LEU A 125 -6.68 16.40 5.15
N SER A 126 -5.46 16.62 5.65
CA SER A 126 -5.25 17.13 7.02
C SER A 126 -5.88 18.50 7.24
N ARG A 127 -5.92 19.38 6.23
CA ARG A 127 -6.59 20.69 6.32
C ARG A 127 -8.11 20.55 6.34
N ALA A 128 -8.68 19.65 5.53
CA ALA A 128 -10.12 19.42 5.50
C ALA A 128 -10.65 18.91 6.86
N GLU A 129 -9.89 18.05 7.55
CA GLU A 129 -10.25 17.58 8.90
C GLU A 129 -10.19 18.71 9.94
N SER A 130 -9.27 19.68 9.81
CA SER A 130 -9.15 20.80 10.75
C SER A 130 -10.25 21.88 10.62
N VAL A 131 -10.89 21.99 9.45
CA VAL A 131 -11.97 22.97 9.20
C VAL A 131 -13.33 22.44 9.67
N SER A 132 -13.46 21.13 9.89
CA SER A 132 -14.71 20.49 10.33
C SER A 132 -14.87 20.37 11.86
N ALA A 133 -13.93 20.90 12.65
CA ALA A 133 -14.07 20.94 14.11
C ALA A 133 -15.09 22.02 14.51
N PRO A 134 -16.20 21.67 15.19
CA PRO A 134 -17.18 22.65 15.62
C PRO A 134 -16.57 23.56 16.69
N SER A 135 -16.65 24.88 16.48
CA SER A 135 -16.40 25.87 17.51
C SER A 135 -17.38 25.64 18.67
N LEU A 136 -16.86 25.29 19.84
CA LEU A 136 -17.59 25.36 21.12
C LEU A 136 -17.69 26.81 21.58
#